data_AF-A0A6G0EHR8-F1
#
_entry.id   AF-A0A6G0EHR8-F1
#
_cell.length_a   1.000
_cell.length_b   1.000
_cell.length_c   1.000
_cell.angle_alpha   90.00
_cell.angle_beta   90.00
_cell.angle_gamma   90.00
#
_symmetry.space_group_name_H-M   'P 1'
#
loop_
_entity.id
_entity.type
_entity.pdbx_description
1 polymer ?
#
loop_
_entity_poly.entity_id
_entity_poly.type
_entity_poly.pdbx_seq_one_letter_code
_entity_poly.pdbx_strand_id
1 'polypeptide(L)'
;MADTIVDAVSRALDEAPGRNFRETVDLAVNLRDLDLNDPSKRVDESIVLPSGTGQDTQIVVFATGETALRAEDVADDVLGPDELEDLGDDSDAAKDLADETDFFVAEAALMQDIGRYLGTVLGPRGKMPTPLQPDDDVVETVNRMKNTVQLRSRDRRTFHTRVGADDMAPDEIAENIDVIVRRLEATLEKGPLNIDSIFVKTTMGPSVEVPA
;
A
#
# COMPACT_ATOMS: atom_id res chain seq x y z
N MET A 1 4.93 -17.62 -16.83
CA MET A 1 4.62 -16.40 -16.06
C MET A 1 5.69 -16.13 -15.01
N ALA A 2 5.89 -17.00 -14.00
CA ALA A 2 6.92 -16.77 -12.98
C ALA A 2 8.33 -16.53 -13.57
N ASP A 3 8.83 -17.44 -14.42
CA ASP A 3 10.16 -17.28 -15.05
C ASP A 3 10.26 -15.99 -15.90
N THR A 4 9.17 -15.63 -16.59
CA THR A 4 9.09 -14.43 -17.42
C THR A 4 9.12 -13.13 -16.61
N ILE A 5 8.50 -13.14 -15.43
CA ILE A 5 8.49 -12.00 -14.49
C ILE A 5 9.89 -11.83 -13.90
N VAL A 6 10.55 -12.93 -13.49
CA VAL A 6 11.92 -12.90 -12.97
C VAL A 6 12.88 -12.31 -14.00
N ASP A 7 12.79 -12.74 -15.26
CA ASP A 7 13.63 -12.20 -16.35
C ASP A 7 13.40 -10.69 -16.55
N ALA A 8 12.15 -10.24 -16.50
CA ALA A 8 11.81 -8.83 -16.66
C ALA A 8 12.30 -7.98 -15.48
N VAL A 9 12.19 -8.48 -14.25
CA VAL A 9 12.70 -7.83 -13.03
C VAL A 9 14.22 -7.76 -13.07
N SER A 10 14.92 -8.87 -13.36
CA SER A 10 16.38 -8.89 -13.47
C SER A 10 16.85 -7.87 -14.49
N ARG A 11 16.20 -7.81 -15.66
CA ARG A 11 16.52 -6.85 -16.70
C ARG A 11 16.27 -5.40 -16.25
N ALA A 12 15.19 -5.14 -15.52
CA ALA A 12 14.91 -3.81 -14.99
C ALA A 12 15.95 -3.34 -13.97
N LEU A 13 16.48 -4.26 -13.16
CA LEU A 13 17.57 -3.98 -12.21
C LEU A 13 18.91 -3.78 -12.92
N ASP A 14 19.22 -4.59 -13.94
CA ASP A 14 20.47 -4.47 -14.71
C ASP A 14 20.53 -3.20 -15.57
N GLU A 15 19.41 -2.78 -16.15
CA GLU A 15 19.32 -1.55 -16.95
C GLU A 15 19.27 -0.28 -16.08
N ALA A 16 19.09 -0.41 -14.75
CA ALA A 16 19.06 0.71 -13.83
C ALA A 16 20.50 1.24 -13.57
N PRO A 17 20.80 2.51 -13.89
CA PRO A 17 22.09 3.10 -13.57
C PRO A 17 22.23 3.31 -12.06
N GLY A 18 23.38 2.94 -11.48
CA GLY A 18 23.63 3.06 -10.04
C GLY A 18 23.42 4.48 -9.48
N ARG A 19 22.77 4.57 -8.32
CA ARG A 19 22.40 5.81 -7.62
C ARG A 19 22.98 5.88 -6.22
N ASN A 20 22.91 7.08 -5.63
CA ASN A 20 23.39 7.36 -4.27
C ASN A 20 22.32 7.09 -3.18
N PHE A 21 21.16 6.57 -3.57
CA PHE A 21 20.08 6.19 -2.68
C PHE A 21 19.50 4.87 -3.17
N ARG A 22 18.87 4.13 -2.25
CA ARG A 22 18.19 2.84 -2.53
C ARG A 22 16.93 3.10 -3.35
N GLU A 23 16.87 2.54 -4.55
CA GLU A 23 15.70 2.71 -5.42
C GLU A 23 14.60 1.69 -5.09
N THR A 24 13.34 2.10 -5.25
CA THR A 24 12.21 1.17 -5.18
C THR A 24 11.91 0.60 -6.55
N VAL A 25 11.35 -0.60 -6.56
CA VAL A 25 10.80 -1.25 -7.76
C VAL A 25 9.30 -1.10 -7.74
N ASP A 26 8.77 -0.53 -8.83
CA ASP A 26 7.36 -0.27 -9.01
C ASP A 26 6.80 -1.13 -10.17
N LEU A 27 5.57 -1.58 -9.99
CA LEU A 27 4.78 -2.32 -10.96
C LEU A 27 3.67 -1.41 -11.49
N ALA A 28 3.56 -1.31 -12.81
CA ALA A 28 2.48 -0.62 -13.50
C ALA A 28 1.63 -1.63 -14.27
N VAL A 29 0.32 -1.60 -14.05
CA VAL A 29 -0.61 -2.52 -14.73
C VAL A 29 -1.68 -1.71 -15.43
N ASN A 30 -1.84 -1.97 -16.72
CA ASN A 30 -2.89 -1.38 -17.53
C ASN A 30 -4.05 -2.35 -17.66
N LEU A 31 -5.25 -1.87 -17.38
CA LEU A 31 -6.49 -2.63 -17.47
C LEU A 31 -7.24 -2.30 -18.76
N ARG A 32 -7.82 -3.31 -19.37
CA ARG A 32 -8.64 -3.22 -20.58
C ARG A 32 -10.08 -3.63 -20.29
N ASP A 33 -11.00 -3.07 -21.08
CA ASP A 33 -12.42 -3.45 -21.11
C ASP A 33 -13.12 -3.45 -19.74
N LEU A 34 -12.73 -2.50 -18.88
CA LEU A 34 -13.30 -2.29 -17.55
C LEU A 34 -14.12 -0.99 -17.50
N ASP A 35 -15.36 -1.10 -17.03
CA ASP A 35 -16.24 0.03 -16.83
C ASP A 35 -16.07 0.59 -15.42
N LEU A 36 -15.36 1.71 -15.31
CA LEU A 36 -15.05 2.37 -14.04
C LEU A 36 -16.20 3.24 -13.51
N ASN A 37 -17.29 3.37 -14.27
CA ASN A 37 -18.50 4.03 -13.77
C ASN A 37 -19.18 3.19 -12.71
N ASP A 38 -19.11 1.86 -12.83
CA ASP A 38 -19.58 0.93 -11.81
C ASP A 38 -18.54 0.85 -10.68
N PRO A 39 -18.85 1.32 -9.45
CA PRO A 39 -17.90 1.30 -8.34
C PRO A 39 -17.47 -0.12 -7.95
N SER A 40 -18.33 -1.12 -8.18
CA SER A 40 -18.04 -2.53 -7.88
C SER A 40 -16.94 -3.14 -8.76
N LYS A 41 -16.64 -2.53 -9.91
CA LYS A 41 -15.59 -2.99 -10.82
C LYS A 41 -14.25 -2.31 -10.55
N ARG A 42 -14.21 -1.31 -9.67
CA ARG A 42 -12.97 -0.62 -9.31
C ARG A 42 -12.14 -1.51 -8.41
N VAL A 43 -10.84 -1.53 -8.67
CA VAL A 43 -9.88 -2.21 -7.79
C VAL A 43 -9.58 -1.29 -6.61
N ASP A 44 -9.90 -1.78 -5.40
CA ASP A 44 -9.51 -1.20 -4.10
C ASP A 44 -9.20 -2.37 -3.15
N GLU A 45 -8.00 -2.93 -3.28
CA GLU A 45 -7.55 -4.12 -2.55
C GLU A 45 -6.31 -3.78 -1.73
N SER A 46 -6.16 -4.45 -0.59
CA SER A 46 -4.93 -4.39 0.21
C SER A 46 -4.30 -5.77 0.24
N ILE A 47 -3.06 -5.88 -0.21
CA ILE A 47 -2.33 -7.14 -0.35
C ILE A 47 -1.10 -7.12 0.53
N VAL A 48 -0.93 -8.18 1.31
CA VAL A 48 0.29 -8.41 2.09
C VAL A 48 1.34 -9.04 1.18
N LEU A 49 2.49 -8.39 1.03
CA LEU A 49 3.62 -8.89 0.27
C LEU A 49 4.41 -9.91 1.11
N PRO A 50 4.72 -11.11 0.59
CA PRO A 50 5.47 -12.12 1.34
C PRO A 50 6.88 -11.69 1.70
N SER A 51 7.55 -10.95 0.81
CA SER A 51 8.94 -10.51 0.99
C SER A 51 9.04 -9.06 1.49
N GLY A 52 7.91 -8.41 1.75
CA GLY A 52 7.84 -7.00 2.12
C GLY A 52 8.11 -6.05 0.95
N THR A 53 8.03 -4.75 1.21
CA THR A 53 8.18 -3.67 0.21
C THR A 53 9.63 -3.18 0.07
N GLY A 54 10.54 -3.62 0.94
CA GLY A 54 11.92 -3.13 1.02
C GLY A 54 12.07 -1.76 1.70
N GLN A 55 11.00 -1.03 1.99
CA GLN A 55 11.06 0.23 2.72
C GLN A 55 10.15 0.18 3.93
N ASP A 56 10.61 0.73 5.06
CA ASP A 56 9.77 0.89 6.24
C ASP A 56 8.57 1.77 5.91
N THR A 57 7.38 1.20 6.08
CA THR A 57 6.10 1.88 5.92
C THR A 57 5.75 2.57 7.23
N GLN A 58 5.42 3.87 7.17
CA GLN A 58 5.09 4.63 8.38
C GLN A 58 3.64 4.37 8.80
N ILE A 59 3.45 3.89 10.03
CA ILE A 59 2.15 3.51 10.57
C ILE A 59 1.88 4.26 11.86
N VAL A 60 0.74 4.95 11.88
CA VAL A 60 0.22 5.65 13.06
C VAL A 60 -0.97 4.87 13.63
N VAL A 61 -0.94 4.63 14.94
CA VAL A 61 -2.00 3.91 15.65
C VAL A 61 -2.76 4.86 16.58
N PHE A 62 -4.07 4.95 16.39
CA PHE A 62 -4.99 5.60 17.31
C PHE A 62 -5.53 4.57 18.29
N ALA A 63 -5.09 4.64 19.54
CA ALA A 63 -5.45 3.68 20.57
C ALA A 63 -5.51 4.32 21.95
N THR A 64 -6.25 3.67 22.85
CA THR A 64 -6.36 4.07 24.26
C THR A 64 -5.94 2.94 25.20
N GLY A 65 -5.49 3.31 26.41
CA GLY A 65 -5.26 2.35 27.50
C GLY A 65 -4.23 1.27 27.19
N GLU A 66 -4.63 0.00 27.30
CA GLU A 66 -3.74 -1.16 27.14
C GLU A 66 -3.28 -1.36 25.68
N THR A 67 -4.14 -1.03 24.72
CA THR A 67 -3.84 -1.11 23.29
C THR A 67 -2.75 -0.11 22.89
N ALA A 68 -2.78 1.10 23.45
CA ALA A 68 -1.76 2.12 23.21
C ALA A 68 -0.37 1.66 23.69
N LEU A 69 -0.31 1.09 24.91
CA LEU A 69 0.95 0.57 25.46
C LEU A 69 1.56 -0.55 24.61
N ARG A 70 0.72 -1.39 23.99
CA ARG A 70 1.19 -2.45 23.08
C ARG A 70 1.58 -1.89 21.70
N ALA A 71 0.96 -0.79 21.29
CA ALA A 71 1.26 -0.14 20.02
C ALA A 71 2.61 0.59 20.05
N GLU A 72 3.00 1.16 21.21
CA GLU A 72 4.28 1.89 21.38
C GLU A 72 5.51 1.05 21.01
N ASP A 73 5.43 -0.28 21.17
CA ASP A 73 6.55 -1.18 20.86
C ASP A 73 6.76 -1.41 19.35
N VAL A 74 5.77 -1.09 18.50
CA VAL A 74 5.73 -1.56 17.10
C VAL A 74 5.32 -0.49 16.09
N ALA A 75 4.47 0.45 16.49
CA ALA A 75 4.04 1.57 15.68
C ALA A 75 5.13 2.66 15.62
N ASP A 76 5.12 3.45 14.55
CA ASP A 76 6.02 4.58 14.41
C ASP A 76 5.55 5.77 15.24
N ASP A 77 4.23 5.91 15.40
CA ASP A 77 3.60 6.88 16.28
C ASP A 77 2.29 6.34 16.88
N VAL A 78 1.97 6.76 18.10
CA VAL A 78 0.75 6.38 18.81
C VAL A 78 0.05 7.65 19.28
N LEU A 79 -1.16 7.87 18.80
CA LEU A 79 -1.95 9.06 19.09
C LEU A 79 -3.16 8.70 19.96
N GLY A 80 -3.31 9.44 21.05
CA GLY A 80 -4.44 9.37 21.94
C GLY A 80 -5.65 10.19 21.45
N PRO A 81 -6.78 10.11 22.18
CA PRO A 81 -8.00 10.84 21.86
C PRO A 81 -7.85 12.36 22.02
N ASP A 82 -7.04 12.83 22.98
CA ASP A 82 -6.81 14.26 23.19
C ASP A 82 -6.03 14.87 22.01
N GLU A 83 -5.00 14.16 21.53
CA GLU A 83 -4.19 14.58 20.37
C GLU A 83 -4.99 14.56 19.06
N LEU A 84 -5.98 13.67 18.95
CA LEU A 84 -6.91 13.63 17.83
C LEU A 84 -7.79 14.89 17.76
N GLU A 85 -8.25 15.40 18.90
CA GLU A 85 -9.02 16.64 18.96
C GLU A 85 -8.17 17.84 18.55
N ASP A 86 -6.93 17.92 19.05
CA ASP A 86 -5.97 18.97 18.68
C ASP A 86 -5.65 18.96 17.17
N LEU A 87 -5.45 17.77 16.57
CA LEU A 87 -5.27 17.61 15.13
C LEU A 87 -6.52 17.98 14.33
N GLY A 88 -7.70 17.84 14.92
CA GLY A 88 -8.96 18.27 14.30
C GLY A 88 -9.08 19.79 14.19
N ASP A 89 -8.53 20.52 15.17
CA ASP A 89 -8.52 21.97 15.20
C ASP A 89 -7.40 22.57 14.34
N ASP A 90 -6.26 21.90 14.21
CA ASP A 90 -5.14 22.30 13.34
C ASP A 90 -5.12 21.50 12.02
N SER A 91 -5.74 22.09 11.00
CA SER A 91 -5.82 21.49 9.67
C SER A 91 -4.48 21.37 8.93
N ASP A 92 -3.44 22.10 9.33
CA ASP A 92 -2.13 22.00 8.70
C ASP A 92 -1.33 20.85 9.32
N ALA A 93 -1.35 20.73 10.66
CA ALA A 93 -0.78 19.57 11.36
C ALA A 93 -1.41 18.24 10.90
N ALA A 94 -2.73 18.21 10.68
CA ALA A 94 -3.41 17.02 10.16
C ALA A 94 -2.96 16.65 8.74
N LYS A 95 -2.64 17.63 7.89
CA LYS A 95 -2.13 17.37 6.53
C LYS A 95 -0.72 16.82 6.58
N ASP A 96 0.14 17.42 7.40
CA ASP A 96 1.52 16.98 7.56
C ASP A 96 1.56 15.53 8.04
N LEU A 97 0.79 15.20 9.09
CA LEU A 97 0.63 13.83 9.57
C LEU A 97 0.15 12.86 8.47
N ALA A 98 -0.84 13.28 7.66
CA ALA A 98 -1.38 12.48 6.57
C ALA A 98 -0.41 12.30 5.40
N ASP A 99 0.53 13.23 5.21
CA ASP A 99 1.51 13.17 4.13
C ASP A 99 2.73 12.33 4.54
N GLU A 100 3.12 12.35 5.81
CA GLU A 100 4.18 11.51 6.38
C GLU A 100 3.72 10.05 6.60
N THR A 101 2.48 9.84 7.04
CA THR A 101 2.01 8.49 7.41
C THR A 101 1.44 7.73 6.22
N ASP A 102 1.81 6.48 6.03
CA ASP A 102 1.26 5.61 4.98
C ASP A 102 -0.07 4.97 5.37
N PHE A 103 -0.13 4.36 6.56
CA PHE A 103 -1.33 3.70 7.08
C PHE A 103 -1.74 4.20 8.46
N PHE A 104 -3.05 4.33 8.64
CA PHE A 104 -3.66 4.63 9.92
C PHE A 104 -4.40 3.40 10.44
N VAL A 105 -4.20 3.12 11.71
CA VAL A 105 -4.86 2.04 12.43
C VAL A 105 -5.60 2.65 13.60
N ALA A 106 -6.84 2.25 13.85
CA ALA A 106 -7.63 2.86 14.91
C ALA A 106 -8.47 1.86 15.68
N GLU A 107 -8.62 2.05 16.98
CA GLU A 107 -9.66 1.36 17.74
C GLU A 107 -11.05 1.74 17.23
N ALA A 108 -11.95 0.76 17.13
CA ALA A 108 -13.31 0.98 16.65
C ALA A 108 -14.09 2.06 17.43
N ALA A 109 -13.74 2.27 18.71
CA ALA A 109 -14.34 3.30 19.54
C ALA A 109 -14.00 4.74 19.09
N LEU A 110 -12.80 4.96 18.54
CA LEU A 110 -12.31 6.28 18.12
C LEU A 110 -12.70 6.64 16.67
N MET A 111 -13.26 5.68 15.92
CA MET A 111 -13.60 5.86 14.49
C MET A 111 -14.58 7.01 14.24
N GLN A 112 -15.51 7.28 15.16
CA GLN A 112 -16.46 8.37 15.02
C GLN A 112 -15.75 9.74 15.07
N ASP A 113 -14.82 9.90 16.00
CA ASP A 113 -14.08 11.13 16.17
C ASP A 113 -13.06 11.32 15.04
N ILE A 114 -12.38 10.24 14.63
CA ILE A 114 -11.46 10.26 13.48
C ILE A 114 -12.19 10.65 12.20
N GLY A 115 -13.40 10.12 11.98
CA GLY A 115 -14.22 10.48 10.83
C GLY A 115 -14.61 11.97 10.82
N ARG A 116 -14.83 12.56 11.99
CA ARG A 116 -15.18 13.99 12.14
C ARG A 116 -13.97 14.90 11.93
N TYR A 117 -12.84 14.59 12.56
CA TYR A 117 -11.66 15.45 12.59
C TYR A 117 -10.73 15.22 11.40
N LEU A 118 -10.35 13.97 11.14
CA LEU A 118 -9.39 13.62 10.10
C LEU A 118 -10.03 13.17 8.79
N GLY A 119 -11.32 12.85 8.76
CA GLY A 119 -12.01 12.37 7.56
C GLY A 119 -11.92 13.32 6.37
N THR A 120 -11.92 14.64 6.61
CA THR A 120 -11.77 15.66 5.56
C THR A 120 -10.37 15.64 4.92
N VAL A 121 -9.35 15.24 5.67
CA VAL A 121 -7.94 15.24 5.24
C VAL A 121 -7.54 13.88 4.65
N LEU A 122 -7.93 12.79 5.31
CA LEU A 122 -7.60 11.41 4.95
C LEU A 122 -8.45 10.89 3.79
N GLY A 123 -9.72 11.31 3.69
CA GLY A 123 -10.65 10.87 2.64
C GLY A 123 -10.14 11.15 1.22
N PRO A 124 -9.78 12.40 0.88
CA PRO A 124 -9.24 12.73 -0.45
C PRO A 124 -7.93 12.03 -0.78
N ARG A 125 -7.10 11.75 0.23
CA ARG A 125 -5.83 11.00 0.09
C ARG A 125 -6.08 9.49 -0.02
N GLY A 126 -7.24 9.03 0.46
CA GLY A 126 -7.63 7.63 0.48
C GLY A 126 -6.87 6.79 1.49
N LYS A 127 -6.34 7.43 2.54
CA LYS A 127 -5.62 6.84 3.67
C LYS A 127 -6.57 6.68 4.87
N MET A 128 -7.76 6.12 4.64
CA MET A 128 -8.74 5.95 5.71
C MET A 128 -8.22 4.94 6.75
N PRO A 129 -8.44 5.18 8.06
CA PRO A 129 -7.97 4.27 9.10
C PRO A 129 -8.64 2.90 9.01
N THR A 130 -7.87 1.87 9.28
CA THR A 130 -8.38 0.50 9.41
C THR A 130 -8.77 0.23 10.86
N PRO A 131 -10.01 -0.22 11.13
CA PRO A 131 -10.43 -0.50 12.49
C PRO A 131 -9.76 -1.77 13.03
N LEU A 132 -9.17 -1.69 14.22
CA LEU A 132 -8.73 -2.84 15.00
C LEU A 132 -9.94 -3.54 15.62
N GLN A 133 -9.98 -4.87 15.48
CA GLN A 133 -10.98 -5.67 16.19
C GLN A 133 -10.55 -5.83 17.66
N PRO A 134 -11.51 -5.97 18.60
CA PRO A 134 -11.20 -6.08 20.03
C PRO A 134 -10.35 -7.31 20.40
N ASP A 135 -10.41 -8.36 19.57
CA ASP A 135 -9.71 -9.62 19.78
C ASP A 135 -8.34 -9.68 19.06
N ASP A 136 -8.04 -8.70 18.19
CA ASP A 136 -6.81 -8.69 17.39
C ASP A 136 -5.62 -8.13 18.19
N ASP A 137 -4.46 -8.77 18.05
CA ASP A 137 -3.22 -8.21 18.57
C ASP A 137 -2.74 -7.06 17.67
N VAL A 138 -2.52 -5.89 18.28
CA VAL A 138 -2.05 -4.68 17.61
C VAL A 138 -0.68 -4.93 16.96
N VAL A 139 0.20 -5.66 17.65
CA VAL A 139 1.55 -5.94 17.19
C VAL A 139 1.52 -6.75 15.90
N GLU A 140 0.69 -7.80 15.85
CA GLU A 140 0.55 -8.62 14.65
C GLU A 140 -0.07 -7.83 13.50
N THR A 141 -1.09 -7.02 13.81
CA THR A 141 -1.77 -6.20 12.80
C THR A 141 -0.84 -5.17 12.19
N VAL A 142 -0.07 -4.45 13.00
CA VAL A 142 0.91 -3.46 12.54
C VAL A 142 2.00 -4.13 11.71
N ASN A 143 2.55 -5.27 12.16
CA ASN A 143 3.56 -6.02 11.38
C ASN A 143 3.02 -6.50 10.02
N ARG A 144 1.74 -6.89 9.96
CA ARG A 144 1.09 -7.25 8.70
C ARG A 144 0.92 -6.03 7.79
N MET A 145 0.55 -4.88 8.36
CA MET A 145 0.38 -3.64 7.61
C MET A 145 1.70 -3.06 7.08
N LYS A 146 2.82 -3.26 7.78
CA LYS A 146 4.16 -2.86 7.27
C LYS A 146 4.49 -3.52 5.93
N ASN A 147 4.00 -4.74 5.71
CA ASN A 147 4.19 -5.48 4.47
C ASN A 147 3.01 -5.33 3.50
N THR A 148 2.00 -4.52 3.82
CA THR A 148 0.81 -4.37 3.01
C THR A 148 0.97 -3.24 2.00
N VAL A 149 0.50 -3.49 0.79
CA VAL A 149 0.42 -2.48 -0.26
C VAL A 149 -1.03 -2.34 -0.73
N GLN A 150 -1.46 -1.09 -0.92
CA GLN A 150 -2.80 -0.76 -1.41
C GLN A 150 -2.82 -0.65 -2.93
N LEU A 151 -3.68 -1.43 -3.57
CA LEU A 151 -3.96 -1.40 -5.00
C LEU A 151 -5.24 -0.61 -5.24
N ARG A 152 -5.10 0.56 -5.88
CA ARG A 152 -6.25 1.41 -6.17
C ARG A 152 -6.24 1.94 -7.60
N SER A 153 -7.30 1.64 -8.34
CA SER A 153 -7.51 2.10 -9.72
C SER A 153 -8.25 3.46 -9.81
N ARG A 154 -9.01 3.85 -8.78
CA ARG A 154 -9.82 5.08 -8.74
C ARG A 154 -10.70 5.23 -10.00
N ASP A 155 -10.40 6.23 -10.82
CA ASP A 155 -11.10 6.65 -12.04
C ASP A 155 -10.33 6.28 -13.32
N ARG A 156 -9.14 5.69 -13.20
CA ARG A 156 -8.28 5.34 -14.34
C ARG A 156 -8.13 3.83 -14.48
N ARG A 157 -8.03 3.35 -15.72
CA ARG A 157 -7.81 1.94 -16.04
C ARG A 157 -6.34 1.52 -15.88
N THR A 158 -5.64 2.10 -14.92
CA THR A 158 -4.26 1.78 -14.61
C THR A 158 -4.06 1.95 -13.12
N PHE A 159 -3.16 1.17 -12.55
CA PHE A 159 -2.67 1.39 -11.20
C PHE A 159 -1.18 1.14 -11.16
N HIS A 160 -0.54 1.79 -10.20
CA HIS A 160 0.87 1.69 -9.93
C HIS A 160 1.03 1.29 -8.48
N THR A 161 1.97 0.40 -8.22
CA THR A 161 2.16 -0.14 -6.89
C THR A 161 3.62 -0.47 -6.66
N ARG A 162 4.07 -0.36 -5.42
CA ARG A 162 5.43 -0.73 -5.03
C ARG A 162 5.48 -2.25 -4.83
N VAL A 163 6.52 -2.89 -5.35
CA VAL A 163 6.71 -4.35 -5.26
C VAL A 163 8.00 -4.77 -4.58
N GLY A 164 8.92 -3.84 -4.33
CA GLY A 164 10.15 -4.12 -3.61
C GLY A 164 11.15 -2.96 -3.71
N ALA A 165 12.41 -3.27 -3.39
CA ALA A 165 13.56 -2.38 -3.53
C ALA A 165 14.69 -3.05 -4.31
N ASP A 166 15.65 -2.25 -4.76
CA ASP A 166 16.77 -2.67 -5.63
C ASP A 166 17.75 -3.69 -5.01
N ASP A 167 17.77 -3.80 -3.68
CA ASP A 167 18.63 -4.70 -2.90
C ASP A 167 17.98 -6.07 -2.63
N MET A 168 16.69 -6.23 -2.94
CA MET A 168 15.99 -7.51 -2.81
C MET A 168 16.37 -8.45 -3.95
N ALA A 169 16.26 -9.77 -3.73
CA ALA A 169 16.53 -10.72 -4.79
C ALA A 169 15.46 -10.61 -5.90
N PRO A 170 15.83 -10.75 -7.19
CA PRO A 170 14.86 -10.73 -8.28
C PRO A 170 13.72 -11.75 -8.11
N ASP A 171 14.04 -12.92 -7.54
CA ASP A 171 13.05 -13.95 -7.21
C ASP A 171 12.02 -13.48 -6.17
N GLU A 172 12.46 -12.77 -5.12
CA GLU A 172 11.58 -12.24 -4.07
C GLU A 172 10.62 -11.17 -4.61
N ILE A 173 11.12 -10.30 -5.50
CA ILE A 173 10.30 -9.29 -6.16
C ILE A 173 9.31 -9.96 -7.13
N ALA A 174 9.73 -11.00 -7.84
CA ALA A 174 8.84 -11.75 -8.72
C ALA A 174 7.73 -12.47 -7.95
N GLU A 175 8.03 -13.04 -6.77
CA GLU A 175 7.02 -13.61 -5.87
C GLU A 175 6.01 -12.56 -5.40
N ASN A 176 6.48 -11.37 -5.02
CA ASN A 176 5.60 -10.24 -4.68
C ASN A 176 4.67 -9.87 -5.85
N ILE A 177 5.20 -9.80 -7.08
CA ILE A 177 4.41 -9.51 -8.29
C ILE A 177 3.40 -10.63 -8.55
N ASP A 178 3.77 -11.90 -8.42
CA ASP A 178 2.87 -13.04 -8.63
C ASP A 178 1.69 -13.03 -7.65
N VAL A 179 1.91 -12.68 -6.38
CA VAL A 179 0.83 -12.51 -5.39
C VAL A 179 -0.15 -11.40 -5.82
N ILE A 180 0.37 -10.27 -6.29
CA ILE A 180 -0.45 -9.16 -6.78
C ILE A 180 -1.28 -9.58 -8.00
N VAL A 181 -0.64 -10.19 -9.00
CA VAL A 181 -1.29 -10.62 -10.25
C VAL A 181 -2.38 -11.66 -9.95
N ARG A 182 -2.10 -12.67 -9.13
CA ARG A 182 -3.10 -13.69 -8.76
C ARG A 182 -4.30 -13.10 -8.05
N ARG A 183 -4.08 -12.14 -7.15
CA ARG A 183 -5.17 -11.46 -6.46
C ARG A 183 -6.03 -10.66 -7.43
N LEU A 184 -5.41 -9.94 -8.36
CA LEU A 184 -6.10 -9.18 -9.39
C LEU A 184 -6.92 -10.07 -10.32
N GLU A 185 -6.34 -11.20 -10.76
CA GLU A 185 -7.05 -12.17 -11.60
C GLU A 185 -8.28 -12.75 -10.91
N ALA A 186 -8.23 -12.93 -9.59
CA ALA A 186 -9.37 -13.39 -8.79
C ALA A 186 -10.46 -12.32 -8.60
N THR A 187 -10.07 -11.04 -8.50
CA THR A 187 -11.01 -9.93 -8.32
C THR A 187 -11.66 -9.48 -9.64
N LEU A 188 -10.96 -9.57 -10.77
CA LEU A 188 -11.44 -9.12 -12.07
C LEU A 188 -12.42 -10.11 -12.71
N GLU A 189 -13.54 -9.61 -13.26
CA GLU A 189 -14.61 -10.43 -13.84
C GLU A 189 -14.15 -11.38 -14.96
N LYS A 190 -13.14 -10.98 -15.75
CA LYS A 190 -12.56 -11.81 -16.83
C LYS A 190 -11.09 -12.18 -16.56
N GLY A 191 -10.63 -12.00 -15.32
CA GLY A 191 -9.27 -12.29 -14.88
C GLY A 191 -8.20 -11.70 -15.81
N PRO A 192 -7.37 -12.53 -16.46
CA PRO A 192 -6.24 -12.07 -17.28
C PRO A 192 -6.66 -11.30 -18.55
N LEU A 193 -7.88 -11.49 -19.06
CA LEU A 193 -8.35 -10.77 -20.25
C LEU A 193 -8.60 -9.28 -19.99
N ASN A 194 -8.71 -8.89 -18.72
CA ASN A 194 -8.81 -7.50 -18.32
C ASN A 194 -7.45 -6.83 -18.13
N ILE A 195 -6.34 -7.55 -18.27
CA ILE A 195 -4.98 -7.00 -18.18
C ILE A 195 -4.45 -6.79 -19.61
N ASP A 196 -4.09 -5.56 -19.94
CA ASP A 196 -3.55 -5.20 -21.26
C ASP A 196 -2.04 -5.38 -21.31
N SER A 197 -1.35 -4.80 -20.32
CA SER A 197 0.11 -4.80 -20.23
C SER A 197 0.57 -4.60 -18.78
N ILE A 198 1.71 -5.18 -18.46
CA ILE A 198 2.38 -5.07 -17.16
C ILE A 198 3.79 -4.55 -17.41
N PHE A 199 4.20 -3.53 -16.67
CA PHE A 199 5.55 -2.97 -16.73
C PHE A 199 6.17 -2.96 -15.34
N VAL A 200 7.46 -3.26 -15.28
CA VAL A 200 8.29 -3.16 -14.08
C VAL A 200 9.35 -2.10 -14.32
N LYS A 201 9.60 -1.25 -13.31
CA LYS A 201 10.66 -0.25 -13.37
C LYS A 201 11.25 0.02 -11.99
N THR A 202 12.52 0.42 -11.94
CA THR A 202 13.05 1.11 -10.76
C THR A 202 12.62 2.57 -10.77
N THR A 203 12.66 3.26 -9.62
CA THR A 203 12.21 4.66 -9.48
C THR A 203 12.73 5.57 -10.61
N MET A 204 14.05 5.54 -10.88
CA MET A 204 14.72 6.37 -11.89
C MET A 204 15.14 5.62 -13.16
N GLY A 205 14.87 4.32 -13.26
CA GLY A 205 15.23 3.49 -14.41
C GLY A 205 14.20 3.51 -15.54
N PRO A 206 14.57 2.97 -16.71
CA PRO A 206 13.63 2.72 -17.79
C PRO A 206 12.61 1.64 -17.39
N SER A 207 11.43 1.65 -18.04
CA SER A 207 10.41 0.63 -17.83
C SER A 207 10.61 -0.57 -18.74
N VAL A 208 10.57 -1.77 -18.16
CA VAL A 208 10.62 -3.04 -18.87
C VAL A 208 9.21 -3.63 -18.90
N GLU A 209 8.74 -3.96 -20.10
CA GLU A 209 7.48 -4.69 -20.27
C GLU A 209 7.67 -6.15 -19.85
N VAL A 210 6.75 -6.66 -19.04
CA VAL A 210 6.68 -8.09 -18.70
C VAL A 210 5.91 -8.78 -19.82
N PRO A 211 6.55 -9.69 -20.59
CA PRO A 211 5.85 -10.45 -21.61
C PRO A 211 4.73 -11.30 -20.99
N ALA A 212 3.56 -11.31 -21.64
CA ALA A 212 2.42 -12.15 -21.28
C ALA A 212 2.70 -13.65 -21.41
#